data_AF-A0A372LQL6-F1
#
_entry.id   AF-A0A372LQL6-F1
#
_cell.length_a   1.000
_cell.length_b   1.000
_cell.length_c   1.000
_cell.angle_alpha   90.00
_cell.angle_beta   90.00
_cell.angle_gamma   90.00
#
_symmetry.space_group_name_H-M   'P 1'
#
loop_
_entity.id
_entity.type
_entity.pdbx_description
1 polymer ?
#
loop_
_entity_poly.entity_id
_entity_poly.type
_entity_poly.pdbx_seq_one_letter_code
_entity_poly.pdbx_strand_id
1 'polypeptide(L)' 'MIDREILEHQLDLEELRKELSEVRKNGYSISMESLIPGIVAVGCPIFGCDNKIIATISIVGILGVLDLSSNSKIIHT' A
#
# COMPACT_ATOMS: atom_id res chain seq x y z
N MET A 1 14.38 13.09 5.21
CA MET A 1 13.05 12.90 5.84
C MET A 1 12.74 11.42 5.96
N ILE A 2 12.88 10.62 4.88
CA ILE A 2 12.79 9.15 4.90
C ILE A 2 13.90 8.47 5.72
N ASP A 3 15.13 9.00 5.70
CA ASP A 3 16.26 8.37 6.42
C ASP A 3 16.06 8.28 7.93
N ARG A 4 15.24 9.18 8.50
CA ARG A 4 14.95 9.22 9.94
C ARG A 4 13.95 8.14 10.34
N GLU A 5 12.93 7.90 9.52
CA GLU A 5 11.93 6.85 9.75
C GLU A 5 12.53 5.44 9.61
N ILE A 6 13.47 5.25 8.68
CA ILE A 6 14.19 3.98 8.50
C ILE A 6 14.99 3.61 9.76
N LEU A 7 15.66 4.60 10.34
CA LEU A 7 16.46 4.44 11.57
C LEU A 7 15.60 4.24 12.82
N GLU A 8 14.45 4.91 12.92
CA GLU A 8 13.56 4.79 14.08
C GLU A 8 12.78 3.47 14.10
N HIS A 9 12.43 2.90 12.94
CA HIS A 9 11.58 1.71 12.84
C HIS A 9 12.31 0.42 12.44
N GLN A 10 13.64 0.41 12.31
CA GLN A 10 14.42 -0.74 11.81
C GLN A 10 13.85 -1.29 10.49
N LEU A 11 13.48 -0.39 9.58
CA LEU A 11 12.90 -0.78 8.30
C LEU A 11 14.00 -1.33 7.40
N ASP A 12 13.83 -2.54 6.89
CA ASP A 12 14.72 -3.08 5.87
C ASP A 12 14.47 -2.36 4.53
N LEU A 13 15.48 -1.62 4.08
CA LEU A 13 15.46 -0.88 2.82
C LEU A 13 15.23 -1.80 1.62
N GLU A 14 15.71 -3.04 1.67
CA GLU A 14 15.49 -4.01 0.60
C GLU A 14 14.04 -4.49 0.58
N GLU A 15 13.45 -4.72 1.75
CA GLU A 15 12.04 -5.10 1.88
C GLU A 15 11.10 -3.97 1.41
N LEU A 16 11.40 -2.73 1.80
CA LEU A 16 10.65 -1.55 1.34
C LEU A 16 10.76 -1.36 -0.18
N ARG A 17 11.95 -1.55 -0.75
CA ARG A 17 12.16 -1.49 -2.21
C ARG A 17 11.39 -2.57 -2.94
N LYS A 18 11.35 -3.78 -2.37
CA LYS A 18 10.59 -4.90 -2.92
C LYS A 18 9.10 -4.61 -2.89
N GLU A 19 8.57 -4.09 -1.78
CA GLU A 19 7.17 -3.69 -1.65
C GLU A 19 6.82 -2.61 -2.68
N LEU A 20 7.64 -1.56 -2.82
CA LEU A 20 7.44 -0.53 -3.85
C LEU A 20 7.45 -1.09 -5.28
N SER A 21 8.27 -2.11 -5.55
CA SER A 21 8.30 -2.78 -6.85
C SER A 21 7.01 -3.57 -7.11
N GLU A 22 6.52 -4.29 -6.09
CA GLU A 22 5.26 -5.04 -6.16
C GLU A 22 4.07 -4.09 -6.35
N VAL A 23 4.03 -2.97 -5.63
CA VAL A 23 3.00 -1.93 -5.79
C VAL A 23 3.01 -1.34 -7.21
N ARG A 24 4.19 -1.07 -7.77
CA ARG A 24 4.32 -0.58 -9.16
C ARG A 24 3.85 -1.61 -10.19
N LYS A 25 4.10 -2.89 -9.94
CA LYS A 25 3.67 -3.98 -10.81
C LYS A 25 2.15 -4.19 -10.75
N ASN A 26 1.58 -4.12 -9.56
CA ASN A 26 0.18 -4.44 -9.31
C ASN A 26 -0.75 -3.24 -9.49
N GLY A 27 -0.23 -2.00 -9.39
CA GLY A 27 -1.01 -0.77 -9.44
C GLY A 27 -1.76 -0.46 -8.14
N TYR A 28 -1.51 -1.21 -7.07
CA TYR A 28 -2.08 -0.98 -5.74
C TYR A 28 -1.15 -1.52 -4.64
N SER A 29 -1.30 -1.00 -3.43
CA SER A 29 -0.66 -1.49 -2.19
C SER A 29 -1.71 -2.04 -1.25
N ILE A 30 -1.36 -3.08 -0.49
CA ILE A 30 -2.20 -3.62 0.57
C ILE A 30 -1.40 -3.54 1.87
N SER A 31 -1.98 -2.94 2.90
CA SER A 31 -1.42 -2.94 4.25
C SER A 31 -2.36 -3.74 5.15
N MET A 32 -1.94 -4.94 5.55
CA MET A 32 -2.67 -5.78 6.51
C MET A 32 -1.98 -5.69 7.86
N GLU A 33 -2.74 -5.25 8.88
CA GLU A 33 -2.33 -5.31 10.29
C GLU A 33 -0.99 -4.64 10.64
N SER A 34 -0.50 -3.70 9.82
CA SER A 34 0.84 -3.12 9.97
C SER A 34 0.97 -2.13 11.13
N LEU A 35 -0.14 -1.46 11.52
CA LEU A 35 -0.13 -0.40 12.53
C LEU A 35 -1.14 -0.63 13.66
N ILE A 36 -2.33 -1.16 13.33
CA ILE A 36 -3.41 -1.42 14.27
C ILE A 36 -3.96 -2.81 13.98
N PRO A 37 -3.90 -3.76 14.93
CA PRO A 37 -4.47 -5.09 14.75
C PRO A 37 -5.94 -5.01 14.36
N GLY A 38 -6.34 -5.77 13.34
CA GLY A 38 -7.71 -5.78 12.83
C GLY A 38 -8.08 -4.61 11.89
N ILE A 39 -7.13 -3.73 11.53
CA ILE A 39 -7.31 -2.74 10.46
C ILE A 39 -6.58 -3.21 9.20
N VAL A 40 -7.27 -3.05 8.07
CA VAL A 40 -6.71 -3.30 6.75
C VAL A 40 -6.89 -2.08 5.86
N ALA A 41 -5.94 -1.86 4.97
CA ALA A 41 -5.99 -0.77 4.01
C ALA A 41 -5.53 -1.21 2.62
N VAL A 42 -6.12 -0.61 1.60
CA VAL A 42 -5.66 -0.71 0.21
C VAL A 42 -5.41 0.69 -0.34
N GLY A 43 -4.23 0.90 -0.94
CA GLY A 43 -3.81 2.14 -1.55
C GLY A 43 -3.70 1.98 -3.07
N CYS A 44 -4.06 3.00 -3.84
CA CYS A 44 -3.84 3.05 -5.28
C CYS A 44 -3.20 4.39 -5.67
N PRO A 45 -2.03 4.37 -6.34
CA PRO A 45 -1.38 5.60 -6.80
C PRO A 45 -2.15 6.23 -7.97
N ILE A 46 -2.34 7.55 -7.90
CA ILE A 46 -2.84 8.36 -9.01
C ILE A 46 -1.65 8.93 -9.76
N PHE A 47 -1.60 8.66 -11.06
CA PHE A 47 -0.57 9.18 -11.96
C PHE A 47 -1.03 10.48 -12.63
N GLY A 48 -0.14 11.46 -12.67
CA GLY A 48 -0.30 12.66 -13.48
C GLY A 48 -0.05 12.38 -14.97
N CYS A 49 -0.25 13.40 -15.81
CA CYS A 49 -0.05 13.30 -17.25
C CYS A 49 1.39 12.95 -17.66
N ASP A 50 2.35 13.15 -16.75
CA ASP A 50 3.78 12.86 -16.90
C ASP A 50 4.19 11.48 -16.35
N ASN A 51 3.21 10.60 -16.06
CA ASN A 51 3.40 9.29 -15.43
C ASN A 51 4.10 9.34 -14.05
N LYS A 52 4.15 10.51 -13.40
CA LYS A 52 4.60 10.60 -12.01
C LYS A 52 3.43 10.42 -11.06
N ILE A 53 3.70 9.83 -9.90
CA ILE A 53 2.72 9.71 -8.83
C ILE A 53 2.46 11.12 -8.29
N ILE A 54 1.22 11.58 -8.38
CA ILE A 54 0.80 12.91 -7.90
C ILE A 54 -0.05 12.84 -6.64
N ALA A 55 -0.68 11.69 -6.38
CA ALA A 55 -1.51 11.43 -5.22
C ALA A 55 -1.68 9.91 -5.01
N THR A 56 -2.28 9.53 -3.89
CA THR A 56 -2.71 8.16 -3.61
C THR A 56 -4.12 8.19 -3.04
N ILE A 57 -4.97 7.26 -3.46
CA ILE A 57 -6.26 7.00 -2.81
C ILE A 57 -6.05 5.82 -1.87
N SER A 58 -6.41 5.97 -0.60
CA SER A 58 -6.36 4.90 0.39
C SER A 58 -7.75 4.62 0.94
N ILE A 59 -8.16 3.35 0.92
CA ILE A 59 -9.38 2.86 1.53
C ILE A 59 -8.97 2.06 2.76
N VAL A 60 -9.50 2.44 3.93
CA VAL A 60 -9.22 1.79 5.21
C VAL A 60 -10.51 1.16 5.72
N GLY A 61 -10.40 -0.07 6.22
CA GLY A 61 -11.52 -0.82 6.75
C GLY A 61 -11.11 -1.78 7.86
N ILE A 62 -12.11 -2.47 8.41
CA ILE A 62 -11.91 -3.49 9.44
C ILE A 62 -11.65 -4.83 8.77
N LEU A 63 -10.70 -5.59 9.30
CA LEU A 63 -10.39 -6.94 8.87
C LEU A 63 -11.64 -7.83 8.95
N GLY A 64 -11.93 -8.54 7.86
CA GLY A 64 -13.14 -9.37 7.73
C GLY A 64 -14.39 -8.62 7.26
N VAL A 65 -14.38 -7.28 7.25
CA VAL A 65 -15.43 -6.46 6.61
C VAL A 65 -14.99 -6.00 5.22
N LEU A 66 -13.73 -5.58 5.08
CA LEU A 66 -13.15 -5.19 3.80
C LEU A 66 -12.49 -6.41 3.14
N ASP A 67 -13.06 -6.89 2.03
CA ASP A 67 -12.49 -7.98 1.22
C ASP A 67 -11.40 -7.44 0.28
N LEU A 68 -10.15 -7.68 0.68
CA LEU A 68 -8.94 -7.31 -0.07
C LEU A 68 -8.36 -8.47 -0.88
N SER A 69 -9.07 -9.60 -0.99
CA SER A 69 -8.61 -10.72 -1.81
C SER A 69 -8.57 -10.33 -3.29
N SER A 70 -7.65 -10.91 -4.06
CA SER A 70 -7.55 -10.68 -5.51
C SER A 70 -8.79 -11.13 -6.30
N ASN A 71 -9.73 -11.84 -5.66
CA ASN A 71 -11.02 -12.27 -6.21
C ASN A 71 -12.19 -11.37 -5.77
N SER A 72 -11.93 -10.33 -4.99
CA SER A 72 -12.94 -9.38 -4.53
C SER A 72 -13.58 -8.68 -5.73
N LYS A 73 -14.92 -8.63 -5.76
CA LYS A 73 -15.71 -7.91 -6.80
C LYS A 73 -15.38 -6.42 -6.90
N ILE A 74 -14.64 -5.88 -5.93
CA ILE A 74 -14.31 -4.46 -5.81
C ILE A 74 -12.90 -4.19 -6.37
N ILE A 75 -12.02 -5.21 -6.43
CA ILE A 75 -10.67 -5.11 -6.99
C ILE A 75 -10.71 -5.71 -8.41
N HIS A 76 -11.17 -4.93 -9.38
CA HIS A 76 -11.02 -5.25 -10.80
C HIS A 76 -10.00 -4.28 -11.41
N THR A 77 -8.90 -4.85 -11.93
CA THR A 77 -7.91 -4.17 -12.77
C THR A 77 -8.50 -3.82 -14.13
#